data_AF-A0A7S4UAZ2-F1
#
_entry.id   AF-A0A7S4UAZ2-F1
#
_cell.length_a   1.000
_cell.length_b   1.000
_cell.length_c   1.000
_cell.angle_alpha   90.00
_cell.angle_beta   90.00
_cell.angle_gamma   90.00
#
_symmetry.space_group_name_H-M   'P 1'
#
loop_
_entity.id
_entity.type
_entity.pdbx_description
1 polymer ?
#
loop_
_entity_poly.entity_id
_entity_poly.type
_entity_poly.pdbx_seq_one_letter_code
_entity_poly.pdbx_strand_id
1 'polypeptide(L)'
;KELGLLHSDHLTTLRAYEGWRTSKLRGRREAQRFCSEFFLSRNTLEMISEMREQFRFLLISIGFLPPAAATQRGPARNLPAGRGEAGGSGRGGRGGRGEF
;
A
#
# COMPACT_ATOMS: atom_id res chain seq x y z
N LYS A 1 27.40 15.16 11.82
CA LYS A 1 26.88 13.78 11.61
C LYS A 1 27.77 13.13 10.58
N GLU A 2 28.34 11.97 10.88
CA GLU A 2 29.22 11.24 9.96
C GLU A 2 28.47 10.06 9.35
N LEU A 3 28.64 9.82 8.05
CA LEU A 3 28.00 8.71 7.34
C LEU A 3 28.93 7.48 7.21
N GLY A 4 30.24 7.67 7.39
CA GLY A 4 31.24 6.61 7.30
C GLY A 4 31.05 5.60 8.42
N LEU A 5 30.68 4.37 8.07
CA LEU A 5 30.51 3.28 9.04
C LEU A 5 31.29 2.05 8.61
N LEU A 6 31.91 1.42 9.62
CA LEU A 6 32.49 0.07 9.54
C LEU A 6 33.50 -0.14 8.40
N HIS A 7 34.19 0.92 7.96
CA HIS A 7 35.15 0.89 6.84
C HIS A 7 34.57 0.30 5.54
N SER A 8 33.24 0.43 5.33
CA SER A 8 32.56 -0.08 4.13
C SER A 8 31.85 1.04 3.38
N ASP A 9 32.26 1.26 2.14
CA ASP A 9 31.66 2.26 1.24
C ASP A 9 30.21 1.92 0.89
N HIS A 10 29.91 0.63 0.75
CA HIS A 10 28.55 0.17 0.47
C HIS A 10 27.60 0.47 1.63
N LEU A 11 28.02 0.23 2.88
CA LEU A 11 27.21 0.56 4.05
C LEU A 11 27.06 2.07 4.25
N THR A 12 28.10 2.84 3.92
CA THR A 12 28.06 4.31 3.92
C THR A 12 27.04 4.84 2.92
N THR A 13 27.02 4.26 1.71
CA THR A 13 26.04 4.60 0.67
C THR A 13 24.62 4.22 1.08
N LEU A 14 24.43 3.05 1.70
CA LEU A 14 23.12 2.63 2.23
C LEU A 14 22.59 3.62 3.27
N ARG A 15 23.43 4.04 4.22
CA ARG A 15 23.07 5.01 5.26
C ARG A 15 22.73 6.37 4.68
N ALA A 16 23.50 6.84 3.70
CA ALA A 16 23.24 8.09 2.99
C ALA A 16 21.85 8.05 2.32
N TYR A 17 21.54 6.95 1.64
CA TYR A 17 20.26 6.75 0.97
C TYR A 17 19.09 6.65 1.97
N GLU A 18 19.24 5.94 3.08
CA GLU A 18 18.21 5.84 4.14
C GLU A 18 17.90 7.21 4.75
N GLY A 19 18.93 7.98 5.10
CA GLY A 19 18.77 9.33 5.64
C GLY A 19 18.10 10.29 4.65
N TRP A 20 18.46 10.19 3.37
CA TRP A 20 17.78 10.95 2.32
C TRP A 20 16.32 10.52 2.14
N ARG A 21 16.02 9.22 2.17
CA ARG A 21 14.64 8.70 2.03
C ARG A 21 13.73 9.22 3.14
N THR A 22 14.20 9.23 4.38
CA THR A 22 13.44 9.81 5.51
C THR A 22 13.26 11.32 5.35
N SER A 23 14.28 12.04 4.87
CA SER A 23 14.19 13.48 4.61
C SER A 23 13.21 13.79 3.46
N LYS A 24 13.19 12.96 2.41
CA LYS A 24 12.25 13.05 1.28
C LYS A 24 10.80 12.89 1.72
N LEU A 25 10.53 12.01 2.69
CA LEU A 25 9.18 11.84 3.26
C LEU A 25 8.70 13.11 3.98
N ARG A 26 9.62 13.90 4.56
CA ARG A 26 9.31 15.18 5.23
C ARG A 26 9.12 16.33 4.24
N GLY A 27 9.60 16.19 3.01
CA GLY A 27 9.38 17.14 1.92
C GLY A 27 10.59 17.34 1.02
N ARG A 28 10.36 17.96 -0.15
CA ARG A 28 11.43 18.20 -1.14
C ARG A 28 12.53 19.15 -0.61
N ARG A 29 12.15 20.17 0.15
CA ARG A 29 13.10 21.15 0.72
C ARG A 29 14.03 20.49 1.74
N GLU A 30 13.49 19.62 2.59
CA GLU A 30 14.27 18.85 3.58
C GLU A 30 15.23 17.87 2.90
N ALA A 31 14.78 17.17 1.85
CA ALA A 31 15.66 16.31 1.06
C ALA A 31 16.80 17.09 0.37
N GLN A 32 16.51 18.28 -0.17
CA GLN A 32 17.53 19.13 -0.77
C GLN A 32 18.54 19.63 0.27
N ARG A 33 18.07 20.04 1.44
CA ARG A 33 18.93 20.43 2.57
C ARG A 33 19.83 19.28 3.00
N PHE A 34 19.28 18.07 3.11
CA PHE A 34 20.04 16.87 3.43
C PHE A 34 21.13 16.58 2.38
N CYS A 35 20.80 16.68 1.09
CA CYS A 35 21.78 16.50 0.02
C CYS A 35 22.92 17.54 0.12
N SER A 36 22.58 18.79 0.45
CA SER A 36 23.58 19.85 0.63
C SER A 36 24.47 19.62 1.86
N GLU A 37 23.91 19.13 2.97
CA GLU A 37 24.65 18.90 4.22
C GLU A 37 25.64 17.75 4.11
N PHE A 38 25.29 16.71 3.36
CA PHE A 38 26.09 15.49 3.21
C PHE A 38 26.81 15.39 1.85
N PHE A 39 26.84 16.48 1.07
CA PHE A 39 27.49 16.54 -0.24
C PHE A 39 27.01 15.46 -1.22
N LEU A 40 25.72 15.15 -1.20
CA LEU A 40 25.11 14.12 -2.03
C LEU A 40 24.44 14.71 -3.28
N SER A 41 24.42 13.94 -4.36
CA SER A 41 23.67 14.28 -5.57
C SER A 41 22.22 13.82 -5.45
N ARG A 42 21.28 14.77 -5.48
CA ARG A 42 19.84 14.48 -5.48
C ARG A 42 19.43 13.57 -6.65
N ASN A 43 19.92 13.88 -7.85
CA ASN A 43 19.58 13.12 -9.06
C ASN A 43 20.03 11.66 -8.94
N THR A 44 21.21 11.44 -8.37
CA THR A 44 21.75 10.10 -8.15
C THR A 44 20.88 9.32 -7.16
N LEU A 45 20.44 9.94 -6.07
CA LEU A 45 19.57 9.30 -5.08
C LEU A 45 18.17 9.01 -5.62
N GLU A 46 17.63 9.88 -6.47
CA GLU A 46 16.38 9.65 -7.20
C GLU A 46 16.50 8.45 -8.14
N MET A 47 17.57 8.38 -8.93
CA MET A 47 17.87 7.24 -9.81
C MET A 47 18.01 5.94 -9.02
N ILE A 48 18.76 5.93 -7.90
CA ILE A 48 18.87 4.75 -7.03
C ILE A 48 17.49 4.33 -6.51
N SER A 49 16.61 5.28 -6.18
CA SER A 49 15.26 4.96 -5.72
C SER A 49 14.43 4.26 -6.80
N GLU A 50 14.48 4.76 -8.03
CA GLU A 50 13.78 4.17 -9.18
C GLU A 50 14.31 2.76 -9.47
N MET A 51 15.63 2.59 -9.50
CA MET A 51 16.26 1.28 -9.72
C MET A 51 15.86 0.26 -8.64
N ARG A 52 15.76 0.68 -7.37
CA ARG A 52 15.30 -0.20 -6.28
C ARG A 52 13.86 -0.67 -6.49
N GLU A 53 12.99 0.19 -7.01
CA GLU A 53 11.62 -0.19 -7.35
C GLU A 53 11.59 -1.17 -8.54
N GLN A 54 12.38 -0.90 -9.58
CA GLN A 54 12.53 -1.82 -10.72
C GLN A 54 13.00 -3.21 -10.29
N PHE A 55 14.04 -3.29 -9.45
CA PHE A 55 14.52 -4.57 -8.88
C PHE A 55 13.45 -5.26 -8.04
N ARG A 56 12.69 -4.50 -7.25
CA ARG A 56 11.57 -5.06 -6.48
C ARG A 56 10.52 -5.68 -7.42
N PHE A 57 10.16 -5.02 -8.51
CA PHE A 57 9.20 -5.56 -9.48
C PHE A 57 9.71 -6.84 -10.14
N LEU A 58 11.00 -6.87 -10.51
CA LEU A 58 11.63 -8.08 -11.03
C LEU A 58 11.54 -9.23 -10.00
N LEU A 59 11.91 -8.99 -8.75
CA LEU A 59 11.84 -10.01 -7.69
C LEU A 59 10.41 -10.53 -7.44
N ILE A 60 9.40 -9.68 -7.60
CA ILE A 60 7.99 -10.10 -7.53
C ILE A 60 7.64 -10.96 -8.76
N SER A 61 8.06 -10.57 -9.97
CA SER A 61 7.68 -11.27 -11.21
C SER A 61 8.25 -12.68 -11.30
N ILE A 62 9.46 -12.90 -10.76
CA ILE A 62 10.06 -14.24 -10.65
C ILE A 62 9.56 -15.05 -9.44
N GLY A 63 8.68 -14.47 -8.60
CA GLY A 63 8.06 -15.18 -7.46
C GLY A 63 8.89 -15.21 -6.18
N PHE A 64 9.98 -14.45 -6.08
CA PHE A 64 10.81 -14.38 -4.86
C PHE A 64 10.22 -13.48 -3.78
N LEU A 65 9.34 -12.54 -4.15
CA LEU A 65 8.62 -11.67 -3.22
C LEU A 65 7.11 -11.79 -3.44
N PRO A 66 6.29 -11.72 -2.38
CA PRO A 66 4.84 -11.62 -2.55
C PRO A 66 4.49 -10.31 -3.29
N PRO A 67 3.46 -10.30 -4.15
CA PRO A 67 2.90 -9.08 -4.69
C PRO A 67 2.60 -8.11 -3.55
N ALA A 68 2.81 -6.80 -3.77
CA ALA A 68 2.46 -5.79 -2.77
C ALA A 68 1.02 -6.04 -2.33
N ALA A 69 0.82 -6.41 -1.06
CA ALA A 69 -0.44 -6.92 -0.58
C ALA A 69 -1.57 -5.95 -0.98
N ALA A 70 -2.38 -6.35 -1.95
CA ALA A 70 -3.78 -5.95 -1.91
C ALA A 70 -4.24 -6.42 -0.54
N THR A 71 -4.55 -5.47 0.35
CA THR A 71 -5.23 -5.70 1.61
C THR A 71 -6.08 -6.95 1.48
N GLN A 72 -5.64 -8.03 2.13
CA GLN A 72 -6.39 -9.28 2.22
C GLN A 72 -7.64 -8.96 3.04
N ARG A 73 -8.63 -8.36 2.39
CA ARG A 73 -10.01 -8.36 2.85
C ARG A 73 -10.45 -9.80 2.60
N GLY A 74 -10.19 -10.66 3.59
CA GLY A 74 -10.63 -12.04 3.54
C GLY A 74 -12.12 -12.09 3.19
N PRO A 75 -12.58 -13.03 2.35
CA PRO A 75 -13.98 -13.13 2.02
C PRO A 75 -14.76 -13.40 3.30
N ALA A 76 -15.70 -12.50 3.64
CA ALA A 76 -16.67 -12.74 4.70
C ALA A 76 -17.53 -13.96 4.30
N ARG A 77 -17.11 -15.14 4.75
CA ARG A 77 -17.77 -16.42 4.46
C ARG A 77 -18.58 -16.85 5.68
N ASN A 78 -19.78 -16.29 5.85
CA ASN A 78 -20.79 -16.84 6.75
C ASN A 78 -22.08 -17.15 5.96
N LEU A 79 -22.31 -18.47 5.83
CA LEU A 79 -23.43 -19.31 5.36
C LEU A 79 -24.81 -18.71 5.00
N PRO A 80 -25.55 -19.38 4.08
CA PRO A 80 -26.91 -19.04 3.68
C PRO A 80 -27.96 -19.41 4.74
N ALA A 81 -28.93 -18.52 4.94
CA ALA A 81 -30.15 -18.81 5.68
C ALA A 81 -31.02 -19.79 4.88
N GLY A 82 -31.18 -21.00 5.42
CA GLY A 82 -32.05 -22.03 4.87
C GLY A 82 -33.53 -21.63 4.91
N ARG A 83 -34.17 -21.77 3.76
CA ARG A 83 -35.40 -22.54 3.50
C ARG A 83 -36.42 -22.61 4.64
N GLY A 84 -37.49 -21.83 4.51
CA GLY A 84 -38.78 -22.05 5.15
C GLY A 84 -39.90 -21.84 4.12
N GLU A 85 -40.28 -22.92 3.43
CA GLU A 85 -41.54 -22.99 2.68
C GLU A 85 -42.71 -22.90 3.66
N ALA A 86 -43.64 -21.98 3.42
CA ALA A 86 -45.00 -22.06 3.95
C ALA A 86 -45.95 -21.61 2.84
N GLY A 87 -46.45 -22.58 2.07
CA GLY A 87 -47.63 -22.43 1.23
C GLY A 87 -48.88 -22.28 2.10
N GLY A 88 -49.88 -21.55 1.61
CA GLY A 88 -51.14 -21.40 2.31
C GLY A 88 -52.07 -20.36 1.70
N SER A 89 -52.80 -20.78 0.68
CA SER A 89 -53.92 -20.08 0.05
C SER A 89 -54.95 -19.54 1.06
N GLY A 90 -55.49 -18.35 0.82
CA GLY A 90 -56.57 -17.77 1.62
C GLY A 90 -57.30 -16.64 0.89
N ARG A 91 -58.42 -16.98 0.25
CA ARG A 91 -59.38 -16.06 -0.40
C ARG A 91 -60.18 -15.25 0.64
N GLY A 92 -60.59 -14.04 0.25
CA GLY A 92 -61.69 -13.27 0.86
C GLY A 92 -61.23 -11.86 1.26
N GLY A 93 -61.94 -10.77 1.00
CA GLY A 93 -63.29 -10.60 0.50
C GLY A 93 -63.55 -9.12 0.19
N ARG A 94 -64.65 -8.89 -0.53
CA ARG A 94 -65.18 -7.62 -1.01
C ARG A 94 -65.58 -6.65 0.12
N GLY A 95 -65.51 -5.35 -0.19
CA GLY A 95 -66.22 -4.24 0.45
C GLY A 95 -65.30 -3.00 0.47
N GLY A 96 -65.62 -1.83 -0.04
CA GLY A 96 -66.88 -1.23 -0.48
C GLY A 96 -66.97 0.18 0.09
N ARG A 97 -66.98 1.20 -0.78
CA ARG A 97 -67.66 2.51 -0.69
C ARG A 97 -67.27 3.56 0.39
N GLY A 98 -67.34 4.82 -0.05
CA GLY A 98 -67.34 6.08 0.72
C GLY A 98 -66.09 6.91 0.36
N GLU A 99 -66.09 7.85 -0.59
CA GLU A 99 -66.83 9.13 -0.59
C GLU A 99 -66.78 9.80 0.79
N PHE A 100 -65.78 10.66 1.02
CA PHE A 100 -65.88 12.12 1.05
C PHE A 100 -64.49 12.72 0.78
#